data_AF-A0A5D3G5P6-F1
#
_entry.id   AF-A0A5D3G5P6-F1
#
_cell.length_a   1.000
_cell.length_b   1.000
_cell.length_c   1.000
_cell.angle_alpha   90.00
_cell.angle_beta   90.00
_cell.angle_gamma   90.00
#
_symmetry.space_group_name_H-M   'P 1'
#
loop_
_entity.id
_entity.type
_entity.pdbx_description
1 polymer ?
#
loop_
_entity_poly.entity_id
_entity_poly.type
_entity_poly.pdbx_seq_one_letter_code
_entity_poly.pdbx_strand_id
1 'polypeptide(L)'
;MAQDKVSIRISKEDMQKFNTLASSLSMTKTAVIKKIVHDGFGKTVEVTNAEFLTSLSQIQKMLVSFEEPINKLSVNMNQIAKKINSGEKFTDADRQILTNDFAVLEKATARFEALSELISTRTKKTVIKKRGSK
;
A
#
# COMPACT_ATOMS: atom_id res chain seq x y z
N MET A 1 -15.74 41.04 16.98
CA MET A 1 -16.04 39.59 17.04
C MET A 1 -15.25 38.99 18.18
N ALA A 2 -15.90 38.37 19.16
CA ALA A 2 -15.20 37.72 20.27
C ALA A 2 -14.32 36.60 19.72
N GLN A 3 -13.02 36.63 20.00
CA GLN A 3 -12.14 35.50 19.70
C GLN A 3 -12.28 34.49 20.83
N ASP A 4 -12.75 33.29 20.51
CA ASP A 4 -12.68 32.17 21.42
C ASP A 4 -11.21 31.91 21.78
N LYS A 5 -10.90 31.98 23.08
CA LYS A 5 -9.55 31.77 23.59
C LYS A 5 -9.46 30.38 24.23
N VAL A 6 -8.50 29.60 23.77
CA VAL A 6 -8.13 28.31 24.37
C VAL A 6 -6.81 28.47 25.10
N SER A 7 -6.76 28.06 26.38
CA SER A 7 -5.54 28.02 27.18
C SER A 7 -5.01 26.58 27.23
N ILE A 8 -3.78 26.37 26.76
CA ILE A 8 -3.13 25.05 26.74
C ILE A 8 -2.05 25.04 27.83
N ARG A 9 -2.13 24.06 28.75
CA ARG A 9 -1.06 23.82 29.72
C ARG A 9 -0.03 22.87 29.12
N ILE A 10 1.24 23.24 29.18
CA ILE A 10 2.35 22.50 28.60
C ILE A 10 3.58 22.64 29.50
N SER A 11 4.42 21.62 29.55
CA SER A 11 5.69 21.67 30.29
C SER A 11 6.65 22.68 29.65
N LYS A 12 7.65 23.15 30.41
CA LYS A 12 8.70 24.04 29.85
C LYS A 12 9.48 23.36 28.73
N GLU A 13 9.77 22.06 28.89
CA GLU A 13 10.51 21.27 27.90
C GLU A 13 9.72 21.14 26.59
N ASP A 14 8.44 20.79 26.67
CA ASP A 14 7.61 20.62 25.47
C ASP A 14 7.32 21.96 24.78
N MET A 15 7.23 23.05 25.55
CA MET A 15 7.16 24.41 24.97
C MET A 15 8.43 24.74 24.18
N GLN A 16 9.61 24.34 24.64
CA GLN A 16 10.85 24.54 23.88
C GLN A 16 10.83 23.72 22.58
N LYS A 17 10.45 22.44 22.62
CA LYS A 17 10.31 21.61 21.41
C LYS A 17 9.31 22.23 20.43
N PHE A 18 8.18 22.73 20.94
CA PHE A 18 7.17 23.40 20.13
C PHE A 18 7.66 24.72 19.54
N ASN A 19 8.47 25.49 20.27
CA ASN A 19 9.12 26.69 19.77
C ASN A 19 10.08 26.36 18.62
N THR A 20 10.92 25.34 18.79
CA THR A 20 11.83 24.87 17.74
C THR A 20 11.07 24.44 16.50
N LEU A 21 9.97 23.70 16.65
CA LEU A 21 9.11 23.28 15.54
C LEU A 21 8.55 24.50 14.78
N ALA A 22 7.97 25.47 15.51
CA ALA A 22 7.43 26.68 14.91
C ALA A 22 8.50 27.47 14.13
N SER A 23 9.69 27.62 14.71
CA SER A 23 10.83 28.27 14.05
C SER A 23 11.32 27.50 12.82
N SER A 24 11.42 26.16 12.89
CA SER A 24 11.86 25.34 11.75
C SER A 24 10.88 25.37 10.57
N LEU A 25 9.60 25.62 10.84
CA LEU A 25 8.55 25.72 9.84
C LEU A 25 8.33 27.17 9.38
N SER A 26 9.05 28.15 9.93
CA SER A 26 8.81 29.58 9.70
C SER A 26 7.36 29.99 9.96
N MET A 27 6.73 29.41 10.98
CA MET A 27 5.32 29.63 11.32
C MET A 27 5.16 30.18 12.74
N THR A 28 4.08 30.91 12.97
CA THR A 28 3.67 31.27 14.33
C THR A 28 3.12 30.04 15.06
N LYS A 29 3.24 30.02 16.39
CA LYS A 29 2.70 28.96 17.25
C LYS A 29 1.22 28.69 16.99
N THR A 30 0.44 29.75 16.85
CA THR A 30 -0.99 29.67 16.52
C THR A 30 -1.23 29.04 15.16
N ALA A 31 -0.41 29.35 14.15
CA ALA A 31 -0.52 28.75 12.83
C ALA A 31 -0.19 27.25 12.86
N VAL A 32 0.81 26.84 13.64
CA VAL A 32 1.13 25.41 13.84
C VAL A 32 -0.04 24.67 14.51
N ILE A 33 -0.62 25.23 15.57
CA ILE A 33 -1.80 24.63 16.25
C ILE A 33 -2.98 24.53 15.28
N LYS A 34 -3.30 25.60 14.55
CA LYS A 34 -4.38 25.58 13.56
C LYS A 34 -4.14 24.50 12.51
N LYS A 35 -2.91 24.38 12.02
CA LYS A 35 -2.55 23.38 11.02
C LYS A 35 -2.68 21.96 11.57
N ILE A 36 -2.27 21.71 12.82
CA ILE A 36 -2.49 20.40 13.48
C ILE A 36 -3.99 20.12 13.69
N VAL A 37 -4.78 21.11 14.08
CA VAL A 37 -6.23 20.95 14.31
C VAL A 37 -6.98 20.73 12.99
N HIS A 38 -6.59 21.41 11.90
CA HIS A 38 -7.21 21.27 10.59
C HIS A 38 -6.74 20.03 9.83
N ASP A 39 -5.44 19.74 9.84
CA ASP A 39 -4.84 18.63 9.08
C ASP A 39 -4.88 17.31 9.88
N GLY A 40 -5.06 17.37 11.20
CA GLY A 40 -5.05 16.22 12.11
C GLY A 40 -3.63 15.65 12.37
N PHE A 41 -3.54 14.66 13.28
CA PHE A 41 -2.33 13.83 13.46
C PHE A 41 -2.25 12.66 12.45
N GLY A 42 -3.06 12.68 11.40
CA GLY A 42 -2.97 11.73 10.31
C GLY A 42 -2.05 12.31 9.24
N LYS A 43 -0.84 11.77 9.07
CA LYS A 43 -0.11 11.96 7.83
C LYS A 43 -0.86 11.25 6.70
N THR A 44 -1.93 11.86 6.19
CA THR A 44 -2.41 11.55 4.84
C THR A 44 -1.37 12.19 3.93
N VAL A 45 -0.34 11.42 3.56
CA VAL A 45 0.57 11.84 2.48
C VAL A 45 -0.26 11.79 1.22
N GLU A 46 -0.79 12.92 0.80
CA GLU A 46 -1.44 13.04 -0.49
C GLU A 46 -0.37 12.88 -1.57
N VAL A 47 -0.37 11.74 -2.25
CA VAL A 47 0.55 11.49 -3.35
C VAL A 47 -0.06 12.09 -4.62
N THR A 48 0.40 13.28 -4.99
CA THR A 48 -0.09 14.02 -6.17
C THR A 48 0.67 13.71 -7.45
N ASN A 49 1.71 12.88 -7.40
CA ASN A 49 2.49 12.51 -8.57
C ASN A 49 1.67 11.60 -9.52
N ALA A 50 1.33 12.13 -10.69
CA ALA A 50 0.46 11.46 -11.65
C ALA A 50 1.04 10.13 -12.19
N GLU A 51 2.36 10.05 -12.41
CA GLU A 51 3.02 8.82 -12.88
C GLU A 51 2.97 7.71 -11.84
N PHE A 52 3.17 8.07 -10.56
CA PHE A 52 3.08 7.13 -9.45
C PHE A 52 1.65 6.63 -9.23
N LEU A 53 0.66 7.53 -9.27
CA LEU A 53 -0.77 7.16 -9.20
C LEU A 53 -1.18 6.24 -10.36
N THR A 54 -0.69 6.52 -11.57
CA THR A 54 -0.92 5.69 -12.75
C THR A 54 -0.33 4.29 -12.55
N SER A 55 0.89 4.21 -12.03
CA SER A 55 1.56 2.95 -11.72
C SER A 55 0.80 2.14 -10.67
N LEU A 56 0.32 2.79 -9.60
CA LEU A 56 -0.52 2.15 -8.58
C LEU A 56 -1.83 1.63 -9.17
N SER A 57 -2.49 2.40 -10.04
CA SER A 57 -3.72 1.98 -10.71
C SER A 57 -3.49 0.74 -11.60
N GLN A 58 -2.37 0.68 -12.30
CA GLN A 58 -2.01 -0.49 -13.12
C GLN A 58 -1.76 -1.72 -12.26
N ILE A 59 -1.05 -1.58 -11.14
CA ILE A 59 -0.84 -2.67 -10.16
C ILE A 59 -2.19 -3.15 -9.63
N GLN A 60 -3.08 -2.25 -9.24
CA GLN A 60 -4.40 -2.61 -8.73
C GLN A 60 -5.23 -3.37 -9.78
N LYS A 61 -5.25 -2.89 -11.03
CA LYS A 61 -5.93 -3.59 -12.13
C LYS A 61 -5.34 -4.98 -12.36
N MET A 62 -4.01 -5.12 -12.29
CA MET A 62 -3.34 -6.41 -12.39
C MET A 62 -3.81 -7.35 -11.27
N LEU A 63 -3.83 -6.90 -10.02
CA LEU A 63 -4.26 -7.72 -8.88
C LEU A 63 -5.72 -8.17 -9.02
N VAL A 64 -6.62 -7.25 -9.38
CA VAL A 64 -8.04 -7.55 -9.62
C VAL A 64 -8.21 -8.56 -10.77
N SER A 65 -7.37 -8.49 -11.81
CA SER A 65 -7.44 -9.43 -12.94
C SER A 65 -7.16 -10.89 -12.57
N PHE A 66 -6.55 -11.15 -11.40
CA PHE A 66 -6.30 -12.50 -10.90
C PHE A 66 -7.37 -13.01 -9.93
N GLU A 67 -8.24 -12.15 -9.42
CA GLU A 67 -9.23 -12.51 -8.40
C GLU A 67 -10.26 -13.53 -8.92
N GLU A 68 -10.89 -13.25 -10.06
CA GLU A 68 -11.86 -14.15 -10.67
C GLU A 68 -11.23 -15.48 -11.15
N PRO A 69 -10.07 -15.50 -11.84
CA PRO A 69 -9.38 -16.75 -12.19
C PRO A 69 -9.01 -17.63 -10.98
N ILE A 70 -8.53 -17.04 -9.88
CA ILE A 70 -8.18 -17.79 -8.65
C ILE A 70 -9.42 -18.37 -7.95
N ASN A 71 -10.55 -17.66 -8.00
CA ASN A 71 -11.81 -18.19 -7.49
C ASN A 71 -12.29 -19.39 -8.32
N LYS A 72 -12.17 -19.32 -9.66
CA LYS A 72 -12.53 -20.44 -10.55
C LYS A 72 -11.66 -21.68 -10.31
N LEU A 73 -10.36 -21.49 -10.11
CA LEU A 73 -9.42 -22.52 -9.68
C LEU A 73 -9.92 -23.31 -8.46
N SER A 74 -10.33 -22.61 -7.41
CA SER A 74 -10.83 -23.24 -6.18
C SER A 74 -12.12 -24.05 -6.41
N VAL A 75 -13.00 -23.56 -7.29
CA VAL A 75 -14.24 -24.27 -7.66
C VAL A 75 -13.91 -25.53 -8.47
N ASN A 76 -13.06 -25.42 -9.49
CA ASN A 76 -12.64 -26.53 -10.34
C ASN A 76 -11.97 -27.64 -9.51
N MET A 77 -11.03 -27.28 -8.65
CA MET A 77 -10.35 -28.23 -7.76
C MET A 77 -11.33 -28.96 -6.84
N ASN A 78 -12.28 -28.23 -6.25
CA ASN A 78 -13.30 -28.85 -5.40
C ASN A 78 -14.23 -29.79 -6.17
N GLN A 79 -14.62 -29.44 -7.40
CA GLN A 79 -15.44 -30.30 -8.25
C GLN A 79 -14.70 -31.58 -8.63
N ILE A 80 -13.44 -31.46 -9.07
CA ILE A 80 -12.60 -32.61 -9.44
C ILE A 80 -12.32 -33.48 -8.22
N ALA A 81 -12.05 -32.90 -7.05
CA ALA A 81 -11.86 -33.64 -5.81
C ALA A 81 -13.11 -34.44 -5.42
N LYS A 82 -14.31 -33.85 -5.50
CA LYS A 82 -15.57 -34.55 -5.26
C LYS A 82 -15.78 -35.71 -6.23
N LYS A 83 -15.51 -35.46 -7.52
CA LYS A 83 -15.61 -36.48 -8.57
C LYS A 83 -14.72 -37.69 -8.28
N ILE A 84 -13.44 -37.44 -8.00
CA ILE A 84 -12.48 -38.50 -7.64
C ILE A 84 -12.93 -39.25 -6.38
N ASN A 85 -13.37 -38.54 -5.34
CA ASN A 85 -13.82 -39.17 -4.09
C ASN A 85 -15.10 -39.99 -4.25
N SER A 86 -15.96 -39.64 -5.21
CA SER A 86 -17.16 -40.40 -5.54
C SER A 86 -16.89 -41.65 -6.40
N GLY A 87 -15.64 -41.88 -6.80
CA GLY A 87 -15.24 -43.01 -7.65
C GLY A 87 -15.57 -42.82 -9.14
N GLU A 88 -16.02 -41.63 -9.53
CA GLU A 88 -16.19 -41.28 -10.95
C GLU A 88 -14.84 -41.33 -11.69
N LYS A 89 -14.88 -41.72 -12.97
CA LYS A 89 -13.66 -41.76 -13.79
C LYS A 89 -13.10 -40.35 -13.98
N PHE A 90 -11.81 -40.20 -13.73
CA PHE A 90 -11.04 -39.04 -14.13
C PHE A 90 -10.87 -39.05 -15.66
N THR A 91 -11.32 -37.98 -16.31
CA THR A 91 -11.36 -37.85 -17.78
C THR A 91 -10.28 -36.90 -18.29
N ASP A 92 -10.03 -36.94 -19.60
CA ASP A 92 -9.12 -35.98 -20.24
C ASP A 92 -9.62 -34.53 -20.14
N ALA A 93 -10.94 -34.32 -20.06
CA ALA A 93 -11.51 -33.00 -19.80
C ALA A 93 -11.11 -32.47 -18.41
N ASP A 94 -11.14 -33.33 -17.38
CA ASP A 94 -10.71 -32.95 -16.02
C ASP A 94 -9.21 -32.60 -16.00
N ARG A 95 -8.39 -33.36 -16.75
CA ARG A 95 -6.96 -33.08 -16.93
C ARG A 95 -6.73 -31.73 -17.61
N GLN A 96 -7.51 -31.41 -18.64
CA GLN A 96 -7.39 -30.14 -19.34
C GLN A 96 -7.79 -28.95 -18.45
N ILE A 97 -8.83 -29.10 -17.62
CA ILE A 97 -9.21 -28.09 -16.62
C ILE A 97 -8.05 -27.82 -15.68
N LEU A 98 -7.46 -28.86 -15.07
CA LEU A 98 -6.30 -28.71 -14.18
C LEU A 98 -5.09 -28.07 -14.88
N THR A 99 -4.85 -28.42 -16.14
CA THR A 99 -3.74 -27.84 -16.93
C THR A 99 -3.93 -26.35 -17.15
N ASN A 100 -5.15 -25.92 -17.48
CA ASN A 100 -5.47 -24.50 -17.66
C ASN A 100 -5.35 -23.74 -16.34
N ASP A 101 -5.82 -24.36 -15.26
CA ASP A 101 -5.73 -23.87 -13.89
C ASP A 101 -4.26 -23.65 -13.47
N PHE A 102 -3.37 -24.62 -13.72
CA PHE A 102 -1.93 -24.46 -13.49
C PHE A 102 -1.33 -23.30 -14.29
N ALA A 103 -1.71 -23.14 -15.55
CA ALA A 103 -1.20 -22.03 -16.38
C ALA A 103 -1.62 -20.65 -15.86
N VAL A 104 -2.78 -20.54 -15.21
CA VAL A 104 -3.21 -19.31 -14.52
C VAL A 104 -2.31 -19.03 -13.31
N LEU A 105 -2.02 -20.04 -12.50
CA LEU A 105 -1.15 -19.92 -11.33
C LEU A 105 0.28 -19.52 -11.73
N GLU A 106 0.85 -20.12 -12.76
CA GLU A 106 2.19 -19.75 -13.26
C GLU A 106 2.25 -18.28 -13.69
N LYS A 107 1.23 -17.82 -14.44
CA LYS A 107 1.15 -16.41 -14.85
C LYS A 107 1.02 -15.46 -13.67
N ALA A 108 0.25 -15.84 -12.64
CA ALA A 108 0.12 -15.03 -11.43
C ALA A 108 1.46 -14.94 -10.69
N THR A 109 2.12 -16.08 -10.46
CA THR A 109 3.43 -16.15 -9.80
C THR A 109 4.47 -15.29 -10.50
N ALA A 110 4.65 -15.44 -11.81
CA ALA A 110 5.63 -14.66 -12.58
C ALA A 110 5.39 -13.14 -12.46
N ARG A 111 4.13 -12.72 -12.39
CA ARG A 111 3.77 -11.31 -12.22
C ARG A 111 4.02 -10.79 -10.81
N PHE A 112 3.77 -11.60 -9.79
CA PHE A 112 4.12 -11.26 -8.40
C PHE A 112 5.63 -11.19 -8.19
N GLU A 113 6.39 -12.10 -8.78
CA GLU A 113 7.85 -12.08 -8.74
C GLU A 113 8.41 -10.80 -9.38
N ALA A 114 7.93 -10.44 -10.57
CA ALA A 114 8.32 -9.20 -11.24
C ALA A 114 7.99 -7.94 -10.41
N LEU A 115 6.84 -7.93 -9.74
CA LEU A 115 6.46 -6.85 -8.83
C LEU A 115 7.39 -6.79 -7.60
N SER A 116 7.67 -7.94 -7.01
CA SER A 116 8.56 -8.07 -5.85
C SER A 116 9.99 -7.61 -6.17
N GLU A 117 10.51 -7.98 -7.35
CA GLU A 117 11.81 -7.55 -7.84
C GLU A 117 11.85 -6.03 -8.07
N LEU A 118 10.81 -5.47 -8.69
CA LEU A 118 10.72 -4.03 -8.94
C LEU A 118 10.70 -3.23 -7.63
N ILE A 119 9.94 -3.68 -6.63
CA ILE A 119 9.94 -3.07 -5.30
C ILE A 119 11.33 -3.18 -4.69
N SER A 120 11.89 -4.39 -4.59
CA SER A 120 13.17 -4.65 -3.94
C SER A 120 14.35 -3.88 -4.55
N THR A 121 14.34 -3.68 -5.87
CA THR A 121 15.41 -2.98 -6.59
C THR A 121 15.25 -1.46 -6.54
N ARG A 122 14.02 -0.92 -6.60
CA ARG A 122 13.76 0.52 -6.65
C ARG A 122 13.55 1.18 -5.28
N THR A 123 13.29 0.43 -4.21
CA THR A 123 13.17 1.00 -2.85
C THR A 123 14.49 1.10 -2.08
N LYS A 124 15.65 0.90 -2.73
CA LYS A 124 16.94 1.23 -2.10
C LYS A 124 16.99 2.72 -1.80
N LYS A 125 16.73 3.09 -0.53
CA LYS A 125 16.86 4.45 0.00
C LYS A 125 18.23 5.03 -0.40
N THR A 126 18.23 6.02 -1.27
CA THR A 126 19.37 6.93 -1.40
C THR A 126 19.45 7.76 -0.13
N VAL A 127 20.32 7.37 0.80
CA VAL A 127 20.62 8.18 1.98
C VAL A 127 21.47 9.37 1.52
N ILE A 128 20.84 10.53 1.33
CA ILE A 128 21.57 11.79 1.14
C ILE A 128 22.16 12.16 2.51
N LYS A 129 23.44 11.80 2.71
CA LYS A 129 24.19 12.28 3.88
C LYS A 129 24.46 13.77 3.67
N LYS A 130 24.03 14.59 4.63
CA LYS A 130 24.41 16.01 4.71
C LYS A 130 25.93 16.09 4.61
N ARG A 131 26.47 16.77 3.59
CA ARG A 131 27.91 17.08 3.55
C ARG A 131 28.23 17.78 4.87
N GLY A 132 29.20 17.22 5.59
CA GLY A 132 29.69 17.79 6.84
C GLY A 132 29.92 19.29 6.66
N SER A 133 29.43 20.04 7.65
CA SER A 133 29.86 21.42 7.87
C SER A 133 31.39 21.46 7.86
N LYS A 134 31.94 22.46 7.17
CA LYS A 134 33.37 22.78 7.16
C LYS A 134 33.96 22.82 8.56
#